data_AF-A0A7W0XFL0-F1
#
_entry.id   AF-A0A7W0XFL0-F1
#
_cell.length_a   1.000
_cell.length_b   1.000
_cell.length_c   1.000
_cell.angle_alpha   90.00
_cell.angle_beta   90.00
_cell.angle_gamma   90.00
#
_symmetry.space_group_name_H-M   'P 1'
#
loop_
_entity.id
_entity.type
_entity.pdbx_description
1 polymer ?
#
loop_
_entity_poly.entity_id
_entity_poly.type
_entity_poly.pdbx_seq_one_letter_code
_entity_poly.pdbx_strand_id
1 'polypeptide(L)'
;MTAINRARNRALADFVVLPMLFLTVALLGGLRVDAENRIFIFVAPPLVTLLLAVLLMILLVRGRLIRFHQWVGSELPPLRNIAHTWMFLTLFFASAQAFNSVLPERGLLHWLFSFFFLWTLWNNQFSSFDARRLLRSLAILFGTAFVLKHMLLASLFSPNGGWLKRVTGTLLQGVSLGTLDAPTFAPATGYISFFTLALYVAGLILLAFEGRDPTGIAVHPVVEEYRELSAVDRLAVRDAILDYEPQSVATIERSLEHRNE
;
A
#
# COMPACT_ATOMS: atom_id res chain seq x y z
N MET A 1 -9.87 -28.57 -7.02
CA MET A 1 -9.11 -28.06 -5.86
C MET A 1 -10.05 -27.92 -4.66
N THR A 2 -9.90 -28.74 -3.62
CA THR A 2 -10.84 -28.87 -2.48
C THR A 2 -10.82 -27.64 -1.56
N ALA A 3 -11.90 -27.40 -0.80
CA ALA A 3 -12.03 -26.25 0.11
C ALA A 3 -10.93 -26.21 1.19
N ILE A 4 -10.52 -27.37 1.68
CA ILE A 4 -9.42 -27.55 2.65
C ILE A 4 -8.09 -27.04 2.09
N ASN A 5 -7.79 -27.33 0.81
CA ASN A 5 -6.57 -26.85 0.16
C ASN A 5 -6.57 -25.32 -0.01
N ARG A 6 -7.73 -24.70 -0.24
CA ARG A 6 -7.84 -23.23 -0.30
C ARG A 6 -7.58 -22.58 1.06
N ALA A 7 -8.20 -23.10 2.12
CA ALA A 7 -7.99 -22.58 3.48
C ALA A 7 -6.52 -22.70 3.94
N ARG A 8 -5.87 -23.84 3.65
CA ARG A 8 -4.44 -24.04 3.96
C ARG A 8 -3.54 -23.11 3.15
N ASN A 9 -3.77 -22.98 1.85
CA ASN A 9 -2.96 -22.11 0.99
C ASN A 9 -3.08 -20.63 1.40
N ARG A 10 -4.27 -20.24 1.84
CA ARG A 10 -4.53 -18.91 2.39
C ARG A 10 -3.77 -18.65 3.68
N ALA A 11 -3.85 -19.57 4.65
CA ALA A 11 -3.08 -19.47 5.88
C ALA A 11 -1.56 -19.40 5.62
N LEU A 12 -1.06 -20.16 4.64
CA LEU A 12 0.35 -20.07 4.23
C LEU A 12 0.67 -18.69 3.62
N ALA A 13 -0.22 -18.13 2.82
CA ALA A 13 -0.05 -16.79 2.26
C ALA A 13 0.03 -15.74 3.38
N ASP A 14 -0.92 -15.76 4.32
CA ASP A 14 -1.07 -14.77 5.39
C ASP A 14 0.08 -14.79 6.39
N PHE A 15 0.45 -15.98 6.85
CA PHE A 15 1.35 -16.14 7.98
C PHE A 15 2.81 -16.39 7.59
N VAL A 16 3.07 -16.75 6.33
CA VAL A 16 4.43 -17.08 5.89
C VAL A 16 4.84 -16.23 4.70
N VAL A 17 4.08 -16.27 3.59
CA VAL A 17 4.50 -15.60 2.34
C VAL A 17 4.50 -14.09 2.49
N LEU A 18 3.44 -13.49 3.03
CA LEU A 18 3.32 -12.04 3.18
C LEU A 18 4.39 -11.45 4.11
N PRO A 19 4.59 -11.97 5.34
CA PRO A 19 5.63 -11.46 6.23
C PRO A 19 7.03 -11.65 5.64
N MET A 20 7.30 -12.79 4.98
CA MET A 20 8.59 -13.02 4.32
C MET A 20 8.83 -12.07 3.14
N LEU A 21 7.79 -11.77 2.36
CA LEU A 21 7.87 -10.80 1.27
C LEU A 21 8.19 -9.41 1.83
N PHE A 22 7.49 -8.94 2.87
CA PHE A 22 7.79 -7.64 3.48
C PHE A 22 9.15 -7.61 4.17
N LEU A 23 9.57 -8.70 4.81
CA LEU A 23 10.92 -8.83 5.35
C LEU A 23 11.98 -8.72 4.24
N THR A 24 11.74 -9.36 3.08
CA THR A 24 12.62 -9.27 1.91
C THR A 24 12.71 -7.82 1.42
N VAL A 25 11.59 -7.10 1.37
CA VAL A 25 11.56 -5.66 1.04
C VAL A 25 12.35 -4.84 2.07
N ALA A 26 12.19 -5.12 3.37
CA ALA A 26 12.91 -4.41 4.42
C ALA A 26 14.43 -4.61 4.32
N LEU A 27 14.87 -5.82 3.96
CA LEU A 27 16.29 -6.13 3.79
C LEU A 27 16.84 -5.53 2.49
N LEU A 28 16.15 -5.70 1.36
CA LEU A 28 16.60 -5.18 0.07
C LEU A 28 16.55 -3.66 -0.01
N GLY A 29 15.56 -3.01 0.60
CA GLY A 29 15.42 -1.56 0.54
C GLY A 29 16.53 -0.80 1.29
N GLY A 30 17.21 -1.45 2.24
CA GLY A 30 18.41 -0.94 2.88
C GLY A 30 19.70 -1.29 2.13
N LEU A 31 19.65 -2.21 1.17
CA LEU A 31 20.84 -2.68 0.48
C LEU A 31 21.33 -1.64 -0.55
N ARG A 32 22.59 -1.27 -0.46
CA ARG A 32 23.30 -0.38 -1.36
C ARG A 32 24.58 -1.05 -1.84
N VAL A 33 25.03 -0.71 -3.04
CA VAL A 33 26.29 -1.21 -3.60
C VAL A 33 27.27 -0.05 -3.71
N ASP A 34 28.38 -0.15 -2.98
CA ASP A 34 29.48 0.81 -3.05
C ASP A 34 30.07 0.87 -4.46
N ALA A 35 30.30 2.06 -5.02
CA ALA A 35 30.79 2.17 -6.39
C ALA A 35 32.26 1.74 -6.54
N GLU A 36 33.08 1.96 -5.51
CA GLU A 36 34.52 1.71 -5.57
C GLU A 36 34.83 0.21 -5.38
N ASN A 37 34.29 -0.39 -4.33
CA ASN A 37 34.63 -1.76 -3.93
C ASN A 37 33.59 -2.80 -4.36
N ARG A 38 32.44 -2.36 -4.89
CA ARG A 38 31.27 -3.21 -5.23
C ARG A 38 30.78 -4.05 -4.05
N ILE A 39 31.05 -3.59 -2.83
CA ILE A 39 30.63 -4.25 -1.59
C ILE A 39 29.18 -3.88 -1.30
N PHE A 40 28.42 -4.85 -0.80
CA PHE A 40 27.08 -4.64 -0.30
C PHE A 40 27.12 -3.96 1.08
N ILE A 41 26.47 -2.81 1.18
CA ILE A 41 26.34 -2.05 2.42
C ILE A 41 24.86 -2.01 2.79
N PHE A 42 24.54 -2.29 4.03
CA PHE A 42 23.19 -2.12 4.55
C PHE A 42 23.04 -0.75 5.21
N VAL A 43 22.12 0.05 4.69
CA VAL A 43 21.75 1.36 5.21
C VAL A 43 20.43 1.24 5.96
N ALA A 44 20.49 1.49 7.26
CA ALA A 44 19.30 1.53 8.11
C ALA A 44 18.39 2.70 7.72
N PRO A 45 17.06 2.56 7.87
CA PRO A 45 16.11 3.61 7.53
C PRO A 45 16.31 4.82 8.45
N PRO A 46 16.50 6.05 7.93
CA PRO A 46 16.66 7.24 8.74
C PRO A 46 15.35 7.59 9.47
N LEU A 47 15.45 8.36 10.56
CA LEU A 47 14.30 8.74 11.41
C LEU A 47 13.11 9.31 10.61
N VAL A 48 13.39 10.12 9.59
CA VAL A 48 12.32 10.69 8.74
C VAL A 48 11.52 9.60 8.02
N THR A 49 12.16 8.55 7.53
CA THR A 49 11.47 7.43 6.87
C THR A 49 10.66 6.59 7.84
N LEU A 50 11.08 6.49 9.11
CA LEU A 50 10.29 5.86 10.16
C LEU A 50 9.03 6.67 10.44
N LEU A 51 9.13 8.00 10.52
CA LEU A 51 7.97 8.89 10.67
C LEU A 51 7.01 8.77 9.48
N LEU A 52 7.51 8.76 8.25
CA LEU A 52 6.71 8.53 7.05
C LEU A 52 6.04 7.14 7.07
N ALA A 53 6.75 6.11 7.53
CA ALA A 53 6.20 4.78 7.70
C ALA A 53 5.07 4.76 8.74
N VAL A 54 5.21 5.45 9.88
CA VAL A 54 4.12 5.59 10.86
C VAL A 54 2.88 6.23 10.22
N LEU A 55 3.05 7.35 9.51
CA LEU A 55 1.92 8.02 8.84
C LEU A 55 1.29 7.13 7.77
N LEU A 56 2.10 6.38 7.03
CA LEU A 56 1.60 5.42 6.06
C LEU A 56 0.84 4.29 6.77
N MET A 57 1.36 3.71 7.86
CA MET A 57 0.66 2.67 8.62
C MET A 57 -0.70 3.14 9.13
N ILE A 58 -0.79 4.36 9.65
CA ILE A 58 -2.08 4.97 10.04
C ILE A 58 -3.00 5.05 8.82
N LEU A 59 -2.48 5.48 7.67
CA LEU A 59 -3.26 5.57 6.43
C LEU A 59 -3.72 4.19 5.93
N LEU A 60 -2.91 3.14 6.10
CA LEU A 60 -3.28 1.76 5.74
C LEU A 60 -4.41 1.23 6.64
N VAL A 61 -4.37 1.54 7.93
CA VAL A 61 -5.45 1.20 8.88
C VAL A 61 -6.72 1.99 8.53
N ARG A 62 -6.62 3.30 8.33
CA ARG A 62 -7.75 4.17 7.98
C ARG A 62 -8.35 3.83 6.62
N GLY A 63 -7.52 3.51 5.65
CA GLY A 63 -7.92 3.05 4.32
C GLY A 63 -8.48 1.63 4.29
N ARG A 64 -8.64 0.99 5.47
CA ARG A 64 -9.16 -0.36 5.66
C ARG A 64 -8.34 -1.44 4.93
N LEU A 65 -7.09 -1.15 4.61
CA LEU A 65 -6.14 -2.15 4.10
C LEU A 65 -5.71 -3.08 5.24
N ILE A 66 -5.50 -2.52 6.43
CA ILE A 66 -5.25 -3.27 7.66
C ILE A 66 -6.47 -3.12 8.57
N ARG A 67 -7.06 -4.25 8.98
CA ARG A 67 -8.20 -4.28 9.89
C ARG A 67 -7.71 -4.66 11.28
N PHE A 68 -7.22 -3.67 12.04
CA PHE A 68 -6.57 -3.90 13.34
C PHE A 68 -7.42 -4.74 14.30
N HIS A 69 -8.73 -4.49 14.36
CA HIS A 69 -9.69 -5.25 15.19
C HIS A 69 -9.75 -6.75 14.87
N GLN A 70 -9.39 -7.17 13.65
CA GLN A 70 -9.41 -8.58 13.24
C GLN A 70 -8.06 -9.28 13.48
N TRP A 71 -7.01 -8.51 13.78
CA TRP A 71 -5.63 -9.00 13.86
C TRP A 71 -5.17 -9.24 15.30
N VAL A 72 -5.72 -8.49 16.25
CA VAL A 72 -5.36 -8.59 17.66
C VAL A 72 -6.63 -8.65 18.50
N GLY A 73 -6.81 -9.76 19.22
CA GLY A 73 -7.93 -9.96 20.13
C GLY A 73 -7.61 -11.03 21.16
N SER A 74 -8.22 -10.93 22.35
CA SER A 74 -8.12 -11.95 23.40
C SER A 74 -8.76 -13.28 23.01
N GLU A 75 -9.68 -13.25 22.04
CA GLU A 75 -10.36 -14.42 21.50
C GLU A 75 -9.51 -15.21 20.49
N LEU A 76 -8.40 -14.63 20.01
CA LEU A 76 -7.51 -15.28 19.06
C LEU A 76 -6.45 -16.12 19.78
N PRO A 77 -6.07 -17.29 19.22
CA PRO A 77 -4.96 -18.07 19.75
C PRO A 77 -3.68 -17.23 19.87
N PRO A 78 -2.88 -17.38 20.94
CA PRO A 78 -1.67 -16.57 21.15
C PRO A 78 -0.70 -16.57 19.97
N LEU A 79 -0.51 -17.73 19.32
CA LEU A 79 0.36 -17.87 18.15
C LEU A 79 -0.12 -17.01 16.96
N ARG A 80 -1.43 -16.85 16.80
CA ARG A 80 -2.02 -16.02 15.74
C ARG A 80 -1.79 -14.53 16.02
N ASN A 81 -1.93 -14.10 17.27
CA ASN A 81 -1.60 -12.74 17.68
C ASN A 81 -0.12 -12.41 17.43
N ILE A 82 0.78 -13.35 17.74
CA ILE A 82 2.22 -13.20 17.46
C ILE A 82 2.46 -13.06 15.96
N ALA A 83 1.83 -13.91 15.13
CA ALA A 83 2.00 -13.86 13.69
C ALA A 83 1.49 -12.54 13.08
N HIS A 84 0.35 -12.02 13.53
CA HIS A 84 -0.15 -10.72 13.09
C HIS A 84 0.75 -9.55 13.57
N THR A 85 1.30 -9.64 14.78
CA THR A 85 2.28 -8.67 15.29
C THR A 85 3.55 -8.68 14.44
N TRP A 86 4.04 -9.86 14.09
CA TRP A 86 5.19 -10.05 13.20
C TRP A 86 4.93 -9.49 11.80
N MET A 87 3.74 -9.73 11.26
CA MET A 87 3.30 -9.15 9.99
C MET A 87 3.29 -7.62 10.04
N PHE A 88 2.74 -7.03 11.12
CA PHE A 88 2.73 -5.59 11.31
C PHE A 88 4.15 -5.01 11.37
N LEU A 89 5.05 -5.68 12.10
CA LEU A 89 6.44 -5.27 12.24
C LEU A 89 7.20 -5.30 10.90
N THR A 90 7.08 -6.40 10.16
CA THR A 90 7.70 -6.56 8.83
C THR A 90 7.16 -5.54 7.84
N LEU A 91 5.85 -5.30 7.82
CA LEU A 91 5.23 -4.28 6.98
C LEU A 91 5.68 -2.86 7.34
N PHE A 92 5.84 -2.55 8.62
CA PHE A 92 6.35 -1.26 9.08
C PHE A 92 7.77 -1.00 8.57
N PHE A 93 8.69 -1.95 8.78
CA PHE A 93 10.07 -1.82 8.31
C PHE A 93 10.17 -1.83 6.77
N ALA A 94 9.35 -2.63 6.10
CA ALA A 94 9.25 -2.61 4.63
C ALA A 94 8.81 -1.24 4.13
N SER A 95 7.85 -0.60 4.80
CA SER A 95 7.38 0.74 4.45
C SER A 95 8.47 1.79 4.64
N ALA A 96 9.19 1.75 5.77
CA ALA A 96 10.32 2.65 6.02
C ALA A 96 11.41 2.48 4.94
N GLN A 97 11.73 1.24 4.58
CA GLN A 97 12.74 0.94 3.58
C GLN A 97 12.30 1.23 2.14
N ALA A 98 11.00 1.16 1.84
CA ALA A 98 10.44 1.63 0.59
C ALA A 98 10.63 3.15 0.44
N PHE A 99 10.35 3.93 1.49
CA PHE A 99 10.67 5.37 1.51
C PHE A 99 12.18 5.62 1.38
N ASN A 100 13.00 4.90 2.14
CA ASN A 100 14.46 5.00 2.07
C ASN A 100 15.00 4.74 0.66
N SER A 101 14.37 3.83 -0.10
CA SER A 101 14.77 3.50 -1.47
C SER A 101 14.47 4.63 -2.48
N VAL A 102 13.37 5.36 -2.30
CA VAL A 102 12.99 6.48 -3.20
C VAL A 102 13.57 7.81 -2.80
N LEU A 103 13.95 8.00 -1.54
CA LEU A 103 14.57 9.24 -1.10
C LEU A 103 16.01 9.33 -1.62
N PRO A 104 16.46 10.52 -2.03
CA PRO A 104 17.88 10.82 -2.16
C PRO A 104 18.58 10.59 -0.82
N GLU A 105 19.85 10.22 -0.83
CA GLU A 105 20.56 9.74 0.37
C GLU A 105 20.82 10.88 1.37
N ARG A 106 21.19 12.06 0.87
CA ARG A 106 21.51 13.27 1.66
C ARG A 106 21.24 14.54 0.87
N GLY A 107 21.33 15.69 1.55
CA GLY A 107 21.29 17.02 0.94
C GLY A 107 19.89 17.61 0.74
N LEU A 108 19.82 18.72 0.00
CA LEU A 108 18.58 19.48 -0.20
C LEU A 108 17.47 18.65 -0.86
N LEU A 109 17.83 17.78 -1.81
CA LEU A 109 16.85 16.90 -2.47
C LEU A 109 16.24 15.90 -1.50
N HIS A 110 17.03 15.36 -0.54
CA HIS A 110 16.51 14.49 0.51
C HIS A 110 15.45 15.23 1.35
N TRP A 111 15.77 16.45 1.79
CA TRP A 111 14.86 17.27 2.57
C TRP A 111 13.60 17.62 1.79
N LEU A 112 13.73 18.05 0.53
CA LEU A 112 12.62 18.42 -0.34
C LEU A 112 11.66 17.25 -0.56
N PHE A 113 12.17 16.09 -0.96
CA PHE A 113 11.34 14.90 -1.16
C PHE A 113 10.68 14.47 0.16
N SER A 114 11.44 14.44 1.25
CA SER A 114 10.90 14.08 2.57
C SER A 114 9.77 15.01 3.00
N PHE A 115 9.91 16.32 2.77
CA PHE A 115 8.87 17.30 3.04
C PHE A 115 7.63 17.05 2.19
N PHE A 116 7.78 16.82 0.87
CA PHE A 116 6.65 16.51 0.00
C PHE A 116 5.92 15.22 0.40
N PHE A 117 6.67 14.17 0.75
CA PHE A 117 6.08 12.93 1.25
C PHE A 117 5.34 13.15 2.56
N LEU A 118 5.96 13.85 3.51
CA LEU A 118 5.38 14.16 4.80
C LEU A 118 4.09 14.95 4.63
N TRP A 119 4.14 16.03 3.86
CA TRP A 119 3.00 16.88 3.51
C TRP A 119 1.87 16.09 2.86
N THR A 120 2.21 15.24 1.89
CA THR A 120 1.22 14.42 1.17
C THR A 120 0.56 13.40 2.10
N LEU A 121 1.34 12.66 2.88
CA LEU A 121 0.81 11.66 3.82
C LEU A 121 0.01 12.30 4.95
N TRP A 122 0.44 13.45 5.44
CA TRP A 122 -0.25 14.21 6.47
C TRP A 122 -1.62 14.68 5.99
N ASN A 123 -1.69 15.35 4.82
CA ASN A 123 -2.96 15.78 4.25
C ASN A 123 -3.87 14.60 3.93
N ASN A 124 -3.30 13.50 3.44
CA ASN A 124 -4.04 12.28 3.14
C ASN A 124 -4.67 11.63 4.37
N GLN A 125 -4.19 11.92 5.59
CA GLN A 125 -4.87 11.44 6.80
C GLN A 125 -6.32 11.90 6.82
N PHE A 126 -6.64 13.11 6.39
CA PHE A 126 -8.01 13.64 6.49
C PHE A 126 -8.93 13.22 5.34
N SER A 127 -8.44 12.43 4.39
CA SER A 127 -9.22 11.99 3.24
C SER A 127 -9.87 10.62 3.46
N SER A 128 -11.07 10.42 2.88
CA SER A 128 -11.72 9.11 2.83
C SER A 128 -11.12 8.28 1.68
N PHE A 129 -10.18 7.40 2.05
CA PHE A 129 -9.59 6.46 1.10
C PHE A 129 -10.18 5.06 1.21
N ASP A 130 -10.52 4.48 0.07
CA ASP A 130 -10.67 3.04 -0.07
C ASP A 130 -9.30 2.39 -0.30
N ALA A 131 -9.12 1.15 0.18
CA ALA A 131 -7.87 0.39 0.01
C ALA A 131 -7.35 0.37 -1.44
N ARG A 132 -8.21 0.21 -2.45
CA ARG A 132 -7.79 0.23 -3.87
C ARG A 132 -7.28 1.60 -4.30
N ARG A 133 -7.96 2.67 -3.86
CA ARG A 133 -7.60 4.06 -4.19
C ARG A 133 -6.28 4.43 -3.53
N LEU A 134 -6.10 4.01 -2.27
CA LEU A 134 -4.86 4.18 -1.52
C LEU A 134 -3.68 3.43 -2.18
N LEU A 135 -3.87 2.17 -2.58
CA LEU A 135 -2.82 1.41 -3.26
C LEU A 135 -2.44 2.04 -4.60
N ARG A 136 -3.43 2.48 -5.38
CA ARG A 136 -3.19 3.15 -6.67
C ARG A 136 -2.43 4.45 -6.47
N SER A 137 -2.83 5.28 -5.51
CA SER A 137 -2.14 6.55 -5.24
C SER A 137 -0.72 6.31 -4.73
N LEU A 138 -0.52 5.32 -3.87
CA LEU A 138 0.80 4.97 -3.32
C LEU A 138 1.73 4.43 -4.40
N ALA A 139 1.26 3.56 -5.28
CA ALA A 139 2.02 3.06 -6.42
C ALA A 139 2.46 4.20 -7.36
N ILE A 140 1.55 5.14 -7.65
CA ILE A 140 1.86 6.33 -8.46
C ILE A 140 2.87 7.23 -7.74
N LEU A 141 2.69 7.46 -6.43
CA LEU A 141 3.57 8.31 -5.63
C LEU A 141 4.99 7.75 -5.59
N PHE A 142 5.16 6.47 -5.28
CA PHE A 142 6.47 5.82 -5.26
C PHE A 142 7.09 5.74 -6.65
N GLY A 143 6.31 5.39 -7.68
CA GLY A 143 6.80 5.33 -9.05
C GLY A 143 7.29 6.70 -9.54
N THR A 144 6.53 7.75 -9.26
CA THR A 144 6.89 9.13 -9.63
C THR A 144 8.14 9.58 -8.87
N ALA A 145 8.22 9.32 -7.56
CA ALA A 145 9.41 9.66 -6.77
C ALA A 145 10.65 8.89 -7.23
N PHE A 146 10.51 7.61 -7.57
CA PHE A 146 11.59 6.78 -8.09
C PHE A 146 12.12 7.33 -9.43
N VAL A 147 11.23 7.61 -10.38
CA VAL A 147 11.60 8.19 -11.68
C VAL A 147 12.25 9.54 -11.48
N LEU A 148 11.66 10.41 -10.65
CA LEU A 148 12.18 11.74 -10.38
C LEU A 148 13.58 11.68 -9.75
N LYS A 149 13.83 10.79 -8.77
CA LYS A 149 15.17 10.55 -8.20
C LYS A 149 16.17 10.21 -9.30
N HIS A 150 15.86 9.24 -10.17
CA HIS A 150 16.80 8.79 -11.20
C HIS A 150 16.98 9.81 -12.33
N MET A 151 15.94 10.50 -12.76
CA MET A 151 16.02 11.57 -13.76
C MET A 151 16.79 12.79 -13.24
N LEU A 152 16.56 13.20 -11.99
CA LEU A 152 17.31 14.30 -11.39
C LEU A 152 18.79 13.95 -11.23
N LEU A 153 19.11 12.75 -10.75
CA LEU A 153 20.49 12.29 -10.65
C LEU A 153 21.14 12.23 -12.04
N ALA A 154 20.48 11.63 -13.04
CA ALA A 154 21.00 11.59 -14.40
C ALA A 154 21.24 13.00 -14.99
N SER A 155 20.34 13.95 -14.73
CA SER A 155 20.51 15.34 -15.18
C SER A 155 21.67 16.05 -14.48
N LEU A 156 21.84 15.84 -13.17
CA LEU A 156 22.90 16.49 -12.37
C LEU A 156 24.29 15.94 -12.67
N PHE A 157 24.41 14.64 -12.94
CA PHE A 157 25.66 13.98 -13.30
C PHE A 157 25.96 13.97 -14.80
N SER A 158 25.14 14.63 -15.62
CA SER A 158 25.41 14.73 -17.06
C SER A 158 26.66 15.59 -17.35
N PRO A 159 27.58 15.15 -18.24
CA PRO A 159 28.79 15.90 -18.58
C PRO A 159 28.50 17.28 -19.20
N ASN A 160 27.44 17.37 -19.99
CA ASN A 160 27.00 18.60 -20.66
C ASN A 160 25.97 19.31 -19.77
N GLY A 161 26.46 20.18 -18.89
CA GLY A 161 25.67 20.87 -17.87
C GLY A 161 24.39 21.53 -18.40
N GLY A 162 23.25 20.85 -18.20
CA GLY A 162 21.93 21.37 -18.52
C GLY A 162 21.51 22.54 -17.62
N TRP A 163 20.45 23.25 -18.00
CA TRP A 163 19.85 24.36 -17.24
C TRP A 163 19.63 24.03 -15.77
N LEU A 164 19.31 22.76 -15.45
CA LEU A 164 19.17 22.28 -14.08
C LEU A 164 20.46 22.42 -13.26
N LYS A 165 21.64 22.19 -13.84
CA LYS A 165 22.95 22.41 -13.17
C LYS A 165 23.17 23.88 -12.82
N ARG A 166 22.64 24.81 -13.63
CA ARG A 166 22.70 26.25 -13.34
C ARG A 166 21.78 26.62 -12.17
N VAL A 167 20.54 26.15 -12.19
CA VAL A 167 19.56 26.40 -11.11
C VAL A 167 20.02 25.74 -9.80
N THR A 168 20.47 24.48 -9.86
CA THR A 168 21.00 23.77 -8.70
C THR A 168 22.33 24.36 -8.25
N GLY A 169 23.20 24.83 -9.15
CA GLY A 169 24.42 25.56 -8.80
C GLY A 169 24.16 26.86 -8.05
N THR A 170 23.14 27.64 -8.49
CA THR A 170 22.73 28.88 -7.80
C THR A 170 22.07 28.63 -6.45
N LEU A 171 21.27 27.56 -6.32
CA LEU A 171 20.65 27.17 -5.03
C LEU A 171 21.67 26.56 -4.06
N LEU A 172 22.64 25.79 -4.58
CA LEU A 172 23.73 25.20 -3.79
C LEU A 172 24.71 26.27 -3.29
N GLN A 173 24.99 27.32 -4.07
CA GLN A 173 25.81 28.44 -3.61
C GLN A 173 25.19 29.20 -2.43
N GLY A 174 23.85 29.24 -2.32
CA GLY A 174 23.14 29.88 -1.21
C GLY A 174 23.01 29.01 0.07
N VAL A 175 23.16 27.68 -0.04
CA VAL A 175 22.93 26.71 1.05
C VAL A 175 24.15 25.78 1.24
N SER A 176 25.34 26.23 0.86
CA SER A 176 26.62 25.51 0.98
C SER A 176 27.10 25.42 2.43
N LEU A 177 26.30 24.81 3.30
CA LEU A 177 26.77 24.15 4.52
C LEU A 177 27.09 22.68 4.14
N GLY A 178 28.23 22.49 3.47
CA GLY A 178 29.07 21.28 3.54
C GLY A 178 28.52 19.89 3.17
N THR A 179 27.75 19.71 2.09
CA THR A 179 27.13 18.39 1.78
C THR A 179 27.28 17.85 0.35
N LEU A 180 28.33 18.25 -0.40
CA LEU A 180 28.56 17.75 -1.77
C LEU A 180 29.35 16.44 -1.88
N ASP A 181 29.76 15.82 -0.76
CA ASP A 181 30.25 14.44 -0.75
C ASP A 181 29.05 13.48 -0.68
N ALA A 182 28.30 13.40 -1.78
CA ALA A 182 27.31 12.35 -1.93
C ALA A 182 28.06 11.03 -2.19
N PRO A 183 27.87 9.98 -1.36
CA PRO A 183 28.49 8.68 -1.64
C PRO A 183 28.05 8.20 -3.01
N THR A 184 29.02 7.89 -3.87
CA THR A 184 28.74 7.42 -5.21
C THR A 184 28.36 5.95 -5.09
N PHE A 185 27.07 5.65 -5.26
CA PHE A 185 26.59 4.28 -5.30
C PHE A 185 26.64 3.74 -6.72
N ALA A 186 26.92 2.45 -6.86
CA ALA A 186 26.90 1.78 -8.15
C ALA A 186 25.48 1.79 -8.74
N PRO A 187 25.32 1.79 -10.09
CA PRO A 187 24.01 1.69 -10.74
C PRO A 187 23.17 0.48 -10.30
N ALA A 188 23.83 -0.59 -9.82
CA ALA A 188 23.20 -1.75 -9.18
C ALA A 188 22.18 -1.39 -8.09
N THR A 189 22.46 -0.32 -7.33
CA THR A 189 21.58 0.21 -6.27
C THR A 189 20.21 0.65 -6.82
N GLY A 190 20.18 1.19 -8.04
CA GLY A 190 18.92 1.60 -8.69
C GLY A 190 18.03 0.40 -9.03
N TYR A 191 18.62 -0.70 -9.53
CA TYR A 191 17.89 -1.93 -9.81
C TYR A 191 17.35 -2.57 -8.53
N ILE A 192 18.15 -2.63 -7.47
CA ILE A 192 17.70 -3.13 -6.16
C ILE A 192 16.52 -2.29 -5.65
N SER A 193 16.61 -0.97 -5.75
CA SER A 193 15.53 -0.05 -5.36
C SER A 193 14.26 -0.26 -6.17
N PHE A 194 14.38 -0.48 -7.49
CA PHE A 194 13.25 -0.78 -8.37
C PHE A 194 12.55 -2.08 -7.96
N PHE A 195 13.31 -3.17 -7.80
CA PHE A 195 12.76 -4.46 -7.40
C PHE A 195 12.14 -4.41 -6.00
N THR A 196 12.76 -3.69 -5.08
CA THR A 196 12.24 -3.46 -3.72
C THR A 196 10.86 -2.80 -3.78
N LEU A 197 10.70 -1.75 -4.58
CA LEU A 197 9.43 -1.04 -4.72
C LEU A 197 8.36 -1.90 -5.41
N ALA A 198 8.74 -2.62 -6.47
CA ALA A 198 7.84 -3.54 -7.16
C ALA A 198 7.33 -4.63 -6.21
N LEU A 199 8.23 -5.24 -5.43
CA LEU A 199 7.88 -6.22 -4.41
C LEU A 199 7.00 -5.62 -3.32
N TYR A 200 7.33 -4.42 -2.82
CA TYR A 200 6.54 -3.73 -1.80
C TYR A 200 5.09 -3.48 -2.27
N VAL A 201 4.92 -2.92 -3.47
CA VAL A 201 3.60 -2.66 -4.05
C VAL A 201 2.85 -3.97 -4.30
N ALA A 202 3.52 -5.00 -4.82
CA ALA A 202 2.92 -6.32 -5.02
C ALA A 202 2.46 -6.95 -3.68
N GLY A 203 3.28 -6.84 -2.62
CA GLY A 203 2.93 -7.30 -1.28
C GLY A 203 1.71 -6.58 -0.71
N LEU A 204 1.63 -5.26 -0.88
CA LEU A 204 0.47 -4.48 -0.47
C LEU A 204 -0.80 -4.82 -1.26
N ILE A 205 -0.66 -5.10 -2.56
CA ILE A 205 -1.76 -5.57 -3.41
C ILE A 205 -2.25 -6.94 -2.94
N LEU A 206 -1.33 -7.86 -2.64
CA LEU A 206 -1.66 -9.18 -2.13
C LEU A 206 -2.37 -9.08 -0.77
N LEU A 207 -1.88 -8.20 0.12
CA LEU A 207 -2.53 -7.87 1.39
C LEU A 207 -3.97 -7.35 1.20
N ALA A 208 -4.21 -6.49 0.21
CA ALA A 208 -5.57 -6.00 -0.11
C ALA A 208 -6.52 -7.09 -0.59
N PHE A 209 -6.03 -8.05 -1.36
CA PHE A 209 -6.85 -9.15 -1.85
C PHE A 209 -7.20 -10.13 -0.75
N GLU A 210 -6.25 -10.38 0.14
CA GLU A 210 -6.38 -11.32 1.24
C GLU A 210 -7.39 -10.87 2.31
N GLY A 211 -7.39 -9.57 2.62
CA GLY A 211 -8.40 -8.95 3.50
C GLY A 211 -9.79 -8.81 2.87
N ARG A 212 -9.94 -9.13 1.58
CA ARG A 212 -11.22 -9.11 0.86
C ARG A 212 -11.67 -10.56 0.66
N ASP A 213 -12.15 -11.16 1.73
CA ASP A 213 -12.85 -12.45 1.63
C ASP A 213 -14.17 -12.29 0.84
N PRO A 214 -14.35 -12.95 -0.32
CA PRO A 214 -15.64 -13.02 -1.01
C PRO A 214 -16.60 -14.03 -0.36
N THR A 215 -16.16 -14.84 0.62
CA THR A 215 -17.10 -15.61 1.46
C THR A 215 -17.72 -14.75 2.55
N GLY A 216 -17.10 -13.59 2.82
CA GLY A 216 -17.81 -12.37 3.18
C GLY A 216 -18.46 -11.73 1.96
N ILE A 217 -19.29 -12.48 1.21
CA ILE A 217 -20.57 -11.87 0.84
C ILE A 217 -21.02 -11.32 2.18
N ALA A 218 -21.17 -9.99 2.28
CA ALA A 218 -21.99 -9.46 3.33
C ALA A 218 -23.26 -10.29 3.20
N VAL A 219 -23.38 -11.32 4.05
CA VAL A 219 -24.63 -11.93 4.43
C VAL A 219 -25.37 -10.68 4.80
N HIS A 220 -26.14 -10.18 3.82
CA HIS A 220 -26.78 -8.89 3.93
C HIS A 220 -27.49 -8.98 5.29
N PRO A 221 -27.60 -7.91 6.10
CA PRO A 221 -28.36 -8.00 7.35
C PRO A 221 -29.66 -8.82 7.19
N VAL A 222 -30.29 -8.73 6.01
CA VAL A 222 -31.38 -9.56 5.47
C VAL A 222 -31.20 -11.09 5.58
N VAL A 223 -30.04 -11.67 5.28
CA VAL A 223 -29.80 -13.13 5.32
C VAL A 223 -29.54 -13.63 6.74
N GLU A 224 -28.93 -12.81 7.60
CA GLU A 224 -28.83 -13.09 9.05
C GLU A 224 -30.23 -12.99 9.69
N GLU A 225 -30.98 -11.92 9.38
CA GLU A 225 -32.37 -11.69 9.80
C GLU A 225 -33.28 -12.83 9.31
N TYR A 226 -33.11 -13.29 8.07
CA TYR A 226 -33.83 -14.45 7.54
C TYR A 226 -33.52 -15.76 8.28
N ARG A 227 -32.31 -15.92 8.85
CA ARG A 227 -31.97 -17.10 9.66
C ARG A 227 -32.56 -17.05 11.06
N GLU A 228 -32.74 -15.85 11.61
CA GLU A 228 -33.38 -15.61 12.91
C GLU A 228 -34.91 -15.75 12.85
N LEU A 229 -35.51 -15.66 11.66
CA LEU A 229 -36.94 -15.89 11.44
C LEU A 229 -37.38 -17.33 11.80
N SER A 230 -38.60 -17.44 12.33
CA SER A 230 -39.23 -18.72 12.61
C SER A 230 -39.41 -19.55 11.33
N ALA A 231 -39.60 -20.86 11.45
CA ALA A 231 -39.77 -21.71 10.27
C ALA A 231 -40.98 -21.31 9.40
N VAL A 232 -42.00 -20.71 10.02
CA VAL A 232 -43.21 -20.22 9.35
C VAL A 232 -42.92 -18.94 8.56
N ASP A 233 -42.20 -17.99 9.17
CA ASP A 233 -41.89 -16.71 8.52
C ASP A 233 -40.89 -16.88 7.38
N ARG A 234 -39.98 -17.85 7.48
CA ARG A 234 -39.08 -18.22 6.38
C ARG A 234 -39.84 -18.75 5.17
N LEU A 235 -40.87 -19.57 5.36
CA LEU A 235 -41.72 -20.06 4.28
C LEU A 235 -42.48 -18.91 3.61
N ALA A 236 -43.05 -17.99 4.40
CA ALA A 236 -43.76 -16.83 3.87
C ALA A 236 -42.88 -15.91 3.02
N VAL A 237 -41.64 -15.63 3.47
CA VAL A 237 -40.68 -14.83 2.68
C VAL A 237 -40.24 -15.58 1.42
N ARG A 238 -40.03 -16.90 1.50
CA ARG A 238 -39.66 -17.72 0.34
C ARG A 238 -40.77 -17.71 -0.72
N ASP A 239 -42.01 -17.90 -0.30
CA ASP A 239 -43.16 -17.92 -1.19
C ASP A 239 -43.41 -16.52 -1.79
N ALA A 240 -43.25 -15.44 -1.02
CA ALA A 240 -43.33 -14.07 -1.54
C ALA A 240 -42.25 -13.72 -2.59
N ILE A 241 -41.05 -14.30 -2.49
CA ILE A 241 -39.98 -14.13 -3.49
C ILE A 241 -40.28 -14.95 -4.74
N LEU A 242 -40.85 -16.14 -4.59
CA LEU A 242 -41.21 -17.03 -5.70
C LEU A 242 -42.47 -16.57 -6.45
N ASP A 243 -43.40 -15.93 -5.74
CA ASP A 243 -44.62 -15.34 -6.30
C ASP A 243 -44.38 -13.95 -6.92
N TYR A 244 -43.15 -13.43 -6.84
CA TYR A 244 -42.76 -12.25 -7.60
C TYR A 244 -42.57 -12.63 -9.07
N GLU A 245 -43.69 -12.82 -9.79
CA GLU A 245 -43.67 -12.71 -11.24
C GLU A 245 -43.19 -11.29 -11.59
N PRO A 246 -42.17 -11.14 -12.46
CA PRO A 246 -41.76 -9.83 -12.93
C PRO A 246 -42.93 -9.26 -13.72
N GLN A 247 -43.74 -8.43 -13.07
CA GLN A 247 -44.74 -7.63 -13.76
C GLN A 247 -44.01 -6.90 -14.87
N SER A 248 -44.35 -7.30 -16.10
CA SER A 248 -43.73 -6.81 -17.32
C SER A 248 -43.59 -5.30 -17.23
N VAL A 249 -42.37 -4.81 -17.44
CA VAL A 249 -42.01 -3.39 -17.57
C VAL A 249 -42.98 -2.61 -18.48
N ALA A 250 -43.69 -3.32 -19.38
CA ALA A 250 -44.77 -2.83 -20.23
C ALA A 250 -45.99 -2.21 -19.51
N THR A 251 -46.31 -2.58 -18.25
CA THR A 251 -47.46 -1.99 -17.53
C THR A 251 -47.12 -0.64 -16.92
N ILE A 252 -45.85 -0.41 -16.56
CA ILE A 252 -45.38 0.86 -16.01
C ILE A 252 -45.28 1.91 -17.12
N GLU A 253 -44.83 1.55 -18.33
CA GLU A 253 -44.83 2.45 -19.49
C GLU A 253 -46.25 2.90 -19.90
N ARG A 254 -47.23 1.99 -19.93
CA ARG A 254 -48.63 2.36 -20.25
C ARG A 254 -49.28 3.28 -19.20
N SER A 255 -48.88 3.19 -17.94
CA SER A 255 -49.35 4.11 -16.90
C SER A 255 -48.76 5.52 -16.99
N LEU A 256 -47.62 5.68 -17.68
CA LEU A 256 -46.96 6.97 -17.88
C LEU A 256 -47.43 7.69 -19.14
N GLU A 257 -47.85 6.96 -20.18
CA GLU A 257 -48.48 7.57 -21.37
C GLU A 257 -49.86 8.16 -21.05
N HIS A 258 -50.67 7.50 -20.23
CA HIS A 258 -52.01 8.00 -19.88
C HIS A 258 -52.04 9.17 -18.87
N ARG A 259 -50.87 9.63 -18.41
CA ARG A 259 -50.73 10.76 -17.48
C ARG A 259 -50.25 12.05 -18.14
N ASN A 260 -49.95 12.02 -19.45
CA ASN A 260 -49.44 13.14 -20.24
C ASN A 260 -50.40 13.59 -21.37
N GLU A 261 -51.64 13.11 -21.36
CA GLU A 261 -52.78 13.71 -22.09
C GLU A 261 -53.70 14.43 -21.10
#